data_AF-A0A3B7PVF2-F1
#
_entry.id   AF-A0A3B7PVF2-F1
#
_cell.length_a   1.000
_cell.length_b   1.000
_cell.length_c   1.000
_cell.angle_alpha   90.00
_cell.angle_beta   90.00
_cell.angle_gamma   90.00
#
_symmetry.space_group_name_H-M   'P 1'
#
loop_
_entity.id
_entity.type
_entity.pdbx_description
1 polymer ?
#
loop_
_entity_poly.entity_id
_entity_poly.type
_entity_poly.pdbx_seq_one_letter_code
_entity_poly.pdbx_strand_id
1 'polypeptide(L)' 'MSLYSQINDEIFLMETGEQKWIGQDLPLENMMAVELMLQDLQEDKIIKIRRKNHEKHTGLKQVDRVLVEKL' A
#
# COMPACT_ATOMS: atom_id res chain seq x y z
N MET A 1 -13.08 3.16 12.57
CA MET A 1 -12.10 2.11 12.24
C MET A 1 -10.77 2.78 11.97
N SER A 2 -9.65 2.12 12.29
CA SER A 2 -8.31 2.65 11.94
C SER A 2 -8.08 2.54 10.43
N LEU A 3 -7.34 3.49 9.86
CA LEU A 3 -6.99 3.53 8.44
C LEU A 3 -6.37 2.20 7.96
N TYR A 4 -5.47 1.62 8.77
CA TYR A 4 -4.81 0.35 8.45
C TYR A 4 -5.79 -0.82 8.36
N SER A 5 -6.80 -0.85 9.22
CA SER A 5 -7.83 -1.88 9.19
C SER A 5 -8.65 -1.78 7.90
N GLN A 6 -8.97 -0.57 7.46
CA GLN A 6 -9.71 -0.36 6.22
C GLN A 6 -8.90 -0.82 4.99
N ILE A 7 -7.62 -0.45 4.92
CA ILE A 7 -6.72 -0.90 3.85
C ILE A 7 -6.58 -2.43 3.87
N ASN A 8 -6.47 -3.02 5.05
CA ASN A 8 -6.39 -4.47 5.20
C ASN A 8 -7.66 -5.14 4.65
N ASP A 9 -8.83 -4.70 5.13
CA ASP A 9 -10.11 -5.26 4.73
C ASP A 9 -10.31 -5.13 3.21
N GLU A 10 -9.95 -3.99 2.61
CA GLU A 10 -9.98 -3.82 1.17
C GLU A 10 -9.09 -4.82 0.43
N ILE A 11 -7.86 -5.06 0.90
CA ILE A 11 -6.93 -6.04 0.29
C ILE A 11 -7.46 -7.47 0.45
N PHE A 12 -8.15 -7.78 1.55
CA PHE A 12 -8.78 -9.08 1.73
C PHE A 12 -10.01 -9.28 0.85
N LEU A 13 -10.70 -8.20 0.50
CA LEU A 13 -11.87 -8.21 -0.38
C LEU A 13 -11.53 -8.18 -1.88
N MET A 14 -10.28 -7.88 -2.26
CA MET A 14 -9.82 -7.92 -3.65
C MET A 14 -9.93 -9.33 -4.25
N GLU A 15 -10.26 -9.40 -5.53
CA GLU A 15 -10.20 -10.66 -6.29
C GLU A 15 -8.75 -11.03 -6.61
N THR A 16 -8.44 -12.33 -6.66
CA THR A 16 -7.10 -12.80 -7.06
C THR A 16 -6.73 -12.29 -8.45
N GLY A 17 -5.56 -11.66 -8.57
CA GLY A 17 -5.08 -11.00 -9.79
C GLY A 17 -5.52 -9.54 -9.95
N GLU A 18 -6.43 -9.04 -9.09
CA GLU A 18 -6.81 -7.62 -9.07
C GLU A 18 -5.64 -6.75 -8.63
N GLN A 19 -5.51 -5.57 -9.26
CA GLN A 19 -4.48 -4.58 -8.92
C GLN A 19 -5.10 -3.30 -8.39
N LYS A 20 -4.54 -2.79 -7.29
CA LYS A 20 -5.03 -1.57 -6.64
C LYS A 20 -3.89 -0.66 -6.17
N TRP A 21 -4.07 0.64 -6.36
CA TRP A 21 -3.19 1.64 -5.78
C TRP A 21 -3.62 1.93 -4.34
N ILE A 22 -2.68 1.79 -3.41
CA ILE A 22 -2.82 2.13 -1.99
C ILE A 22 -2.04 3.41 -1.73
N GLY A 23 -2.64 4.38 -1.03
CA GLY A 23 -1.95 5.60 -0.58
C GLY A 23 -2.32 6.91 -1.29
N GLN A 24 -3.16 6.86 -2.33
CA GLN A 24 -3.44 8.03 -3.19
C GLN A 24 -4.01 9.27 -2.44
N ASP A 25 -4.68 9.06 -1.31
CA ASP A 25 -5.29 10.11 -0.48
C ASP A 25 -4.76 10.10 0.96
N LEU A 26 -3.59 9.50 1.21
CA LEU A 26 -3.02 9.39 2.55
C LEU A 26 -1.95 10.46 2.78
N PRO A 27 -1.90 11.06 3.98
CA PRO A 27 -0.75 11.88 4.37
C PRO A 27 0.55 11.08 4.27
N LEU A 28 1.61 11.69 3.73
CA LEU A 28 2.93 11.04 3.55
C LEU A 28 3.50 10.44 4.85
N GLU A 29 3.21 11.07 5.99
CA GLU A 29 3.61 10.57 7.33
C GLU A 29 3.03 9.18 7.63
N ASN A 30 1.84 8.87 7.12
CA ASN A 30 1.18 7.59 7.30
C ASN A 30 1.64 6.55 6.28
N MET A 31 2.21 6.98 5.14
CA MET A 31 2.62 6.08 4.07
C MET A 31 3.76 5.14 4.47
N MET A 32 4.64 5.55 5.37
CA MET A 32 5.71 4.67 5.87
C MET A 32 5.14 3.47 6.63
N ALA A 33 4.14 3.68 7.49
CA ALA A 33 3.50 2.61 8.23
C ALA A 33 2.65 1.71 7.33
N VAL A 34 1.97 2.30 6.33
CA VAL A 34 1.24 1.54 5.30
C VAL A 34 2.21 0.69 4.47
N GLU A 35 3.37 1.23 4.09
CA GLU A 35 4.38 0.48 3.36
C GLU A 35 4.87 -0.75 4.14
N LEU A 36 5.17 -0.60 5.43
CA LEU A 36 5.57 -1.71 6.30
C LEU A 36 4.48 -2.79 6.34
N MET A 37 3.22 -2.39 6.54
CA MET A 37 2.09 -3.32 6.52
C MET A 37 1.96 -4.07 5.18
N LEU A 38 2.12 -3.38 4.05
CA LEU A 38 2.08 -4.02 2.73
C LEU A 38 3.26 -4.96 2.49
N GLN A 39 4.41 -4.71 3.12
CA GLN A 39 5.55 -5.62 3.08
C GLN A 39 5.26 -6.90 3.84
N ASP A 40 4.67 -6.81 5.04
CA ASP A 40 4.27 -7.97 5.82
C ASP A 40 3.27 -8.84 5.04
N LEU A 41 2.25 -8.23 4.44
CA LEU A 41 1.26 -8.96 3.61
C LEU A 41 1.88 -9.61 2.37
N GLN A 42 2.95 -9.05 1.83
CA GLN A 42 3.69 -9.64 0.73
C GLN A 42 4.54 -10.83 1.20
N GLU A 43 5.16 -10.75 2.37
CA GLU A 43 5.90 -11.86 2.98
C GLU A 43 4.97 -13.05 3.27
N ASP A 44 3.74 -12.75 3.73
CA ASP A 44 2.67 -13.72 3.94
C ASP A 44 2.06 -14.26 2.63
N LYS A 45 2.53 -13.79 1.47
CA LYS A 45 2.05 -14.16 0.12
C LYS A 45 0.56 -13.88 -0.09
N ILE A 46 0.01 -12.88 0.59
CA ILE A 46 -1.37 -12.42 0.39
C ILE A 46 -1.44 -11.49 -0.83
N ILE A 47 -0.38 -10.70 -1.07
CA ILE A 47 -0.28 -9.77 -2.20
C ILE A 47 1.14 -9.80 -2.81
N LYS A 48 1.29 -9.18 -3.99
CA LYS A 48 2.57 -8.76 -4.56
C LYS A 48 2.62 -7.25 -4.72
N ILE A 49 3.69 -6.63 -4.27
CA ILE A 49 3.97 -5.22 -4.56
C ILE A 49 4.53 -5.12 -5.98
N ARG A 50 3.83 -4.41 -6.86
CA ARG A 50 4.23 -4.23 -8.26
C ARG A 50 5.00 -2.94 -8.50
N ARG A 51 4.59 -1.84 -7.86
CA ARG A 51 5.19 -0.52 -8.06
C ARG A 51 5.12 0.34 -6.81
N LYS A 52 6.16 1.11 -6.54
CA LYS A 52 6.20 2.15 -5.51
C LYS A 52 6.46 3.49 -6.16
N ASN A 53 5.59 4.46 -5.94
CA ASN A 53 5.78 5.84 -6.36
C ASN A 53 6.24 6.67 -5.16
N HIS A 54 7.14 7.62 -5.42
CA HIS A 54 7.68 8.50 -4.39
C HIS A 54 7.26 9.95 -4.64
N GLU A 55 7.01 10.68 -3.57
CA GLU A 55 6.83 12.14 -3.54
C GLU A 55 8.06 12.82 -4.16
N LYS A 56 7.84 13.83 -4.99
CA LYS A 56 8.92 14.58 -5.65
C LYS A 56 9.00 16.05 -5.23
N HIS A 57 7.97 16.57 -4.55
CA HIS A 57 7.88 18.01 -4.26
C HIS A 57 8.73 18.45 -3.07
N THR A 58 8.96 17.59 -2.08
CA THR A 58 9.57 17.98 -0.80
C THR A 58 11.06 17.68 -0.68
N GLY A 59 11.68 17.12 -1.73
CA GLY A 59 13.09 16.70 -1.72
C GLY A 59 13.39 15.44 -0.89
N LEU A 60 12.42 14.94 -0.12
CA LEU A 60 12.47 13.67 0.58
C LEU A 60 11.85 12.58 -0.32
N LYS A 61 12.56 11.47 -0.54
CA LYS A 61 12.03 10.29 -1.27
C LYS A 61 11.05 9.51 -0.40
N GLN A 62 9.94 10.12 -0.02
CA GLN A 62 8.87 9.43 0.72
C GLN A 62 7.97 8.69 -0.25
N VAL A 63 7.49 7.51 0.13
CA VAL A 63 6.53 6.75 -0.69
C VAL A 63 5.19 7.48 -0.65
N ASP A 64 4.64 7.79 -1.82
CA ASP A 64 3.35 8.46 -2.02
C ASP A 64 2.24 7.41 -2.19
N ARG A 65 2.50 6.35 -2.97
CA ARG A 65 1.53 5.28 -3.22
C ARG A 65 2.21 4.00 -3.68
N VAL A 66 1.55 2.88 -3.42
CA VAL A 66 2.02 1.54 -3.75
C VAL A 66 0.96 0.79 -4.54
N LEU A 67 1.33 0.25 -5.70
CA LEU A 67 0.49 -0.64 -6.48
C LEU A 67 0.69 -2.07 -5.98
N VAL A 68 -0.40 -2.69 -5.53
CA VAL A 68 -0.42 -4.07 -5.06
C VAL A 68 -1.29 -4.92 -5.98
N GLU A 69 -0.96 -6.20 -6.08
CA GLU A 69 -1.72 -7.22 -6.79
C GLU A 69 -2.10 -8.33 -5.82
N LYS A 70 -3.36 -8.76 -5.82
CA LYS A 70 -3.81 -9.86 -4.97
C LYS A 70 -3.31 -11.20 -5.51
N LEU A 71 -2.81 -12.06 -4.62
CA LEU A 71 -2.37 -13.42 -4.95
C LEU A 71 -3.47 -14.47 -4.85
#